data_AF-A0A3M4SM40-F1
#
_entry.id   AF-A0A3M4SM40-F1
#
_cell.length_a   1.000
_cell.length_b   1.000
_cell.length_c   1.000
_cell.angle_alpha   90.00
_cell.angle_beta   90.00
_cell.angle_gamma   90.00
#
_symmetry.space_group_name_H-M   'P 1'
#
loop_
_entity.id
_entity.type
_entity.pdbx_description
1 polymer ?
#
loop_
_entity_poly.entity_id
_entity_poly.type
_entity_poly.pdbx_seq_one_letter_code
_entity_poly.pdbx_strand_id
1 'polypeptide(L)' 'MRLLALKPVYRSAHVLQSEYAMKEMTADDERLARQVIRLLELFALNADDTEQRIVGICQRAWTPVGQVAAVCV' A
#
# COMPACT_ATOMS: atom_id res chain seq x y z
N MET A 1 57.22 -1.99 -7.73
CA MET A 1 56.03 -1.58 -8.50
C MET A 1 54.79 -1.98 -7.71
N ARG A 2 54.09 -1.00 -7.12
CA ARG A 2 52.91 -1.20 -6.27
C ARG A 2 51.70 -1.47 -7.18
N LEU A 3 51.09 -2.63 -7.08
CA LEU A 3 49.70 -2.81 -7.49
C LEU A 3 48.89 -3.01 -6.21
N LEU A 4 48.28 -1.92 -5.73
CA LEU A 4 47.29 -1.94 -4.66
C LEU A 4 46.03 -2.62 -5.20
N ALA A 5 45.93 -3.92 -5.03
CA ALA A 5 44.64 -4.59 -5.05
C ALA A 5 43.89 -4.14 -3.79
N LEU A 6 43.09 -3.09 -3.92
CA LEU A 6 42.06 -2.69 -2.97
C LEU A 6 41.19 -3.92 -2.69
N LYS A 7 41.45 -4.62 -1.59
CA LYS A 7 40.49 -5.55 -1.01
C LYS A 7 39.27 -4.71 -0.64
N PRO A 8 38.08 -4.93 -1.23
CA PRO A 8 36.89 -4.30 -0.71
C PRO A 8 36.73 -4.81 0.71
N VAL A 9 36.76 -3.85 1.63
CA VAL A 9 36.53 -4.01 3.06
C VAL A 9 35.33 -4.93 3.25
N TYR A 10 35.56 -6.01 4.00
CA TYR A 10 34.56 -6.89 4.59
C TYR A 10 33.38 -6.06 5.12
N ARG A 11 32.29 -5.97 4.35
CA ARG A 11 31.00 -5.46 4.84
C ARG A 11 29.96 -6.45 4.37
N SER A 12 29.40 -7.16 5.35
CA SER A 12 28.47 -8.28 5.22
C SER A 12 27.47 -8.09 4.09
N ALA A 13 27.59 -8.94 3.06
CA ALA A 13 26.66 -9.01 1.93
C ALA A 13 25.24 -9.53 2.31
N HIS A 14 24.94 -9.67 3.60
CA HIS A 14 23.65 -10.14 4.11
C HIS A 14 22.66 -9.03 4.50
N VAL A 15 23.02 -7.75 4.40
CA VAL A 15 22.17 -6.65 4.91
C VAL A 15 21.59 -5.74 3.81
N LEU A 16 21.81 -6.05 2.52
CA LEU A 16 21.25 -5.24 1.42
C LEU A 16 20.61 -6.11 0.32
N GLN A 17 19.85 -7.13 0.71
CA GLN A 17 18.91 -7.79 -0.20
C GLN A 17 17.50 -7.68 0.38
N SER A 18 16.72 -6.77 -0.22
CA SER A 18 15.28 -6.90 -0.42
C SER A 18 14.30 -6.43 0.67
N GLU A 19 14.33 -5.14 1.04
CA GLU A 19 13.15 -4.48 1.66
C GLU A 19 11.95 -4.34 0.70
N TYR A 20 12.10 -4.74 -0.57
CA TYR A 20 11.04 -4.93 -1.55
C TYR A 20 11.16 -6.29 -2.26
N ALA A 21 11.44 -7.36 -1.50
CA ALA A 21 11.03 -8.67 -2.00
C ALA A 21 9.51 -8.57 -2.17
N MET A 22 9.00 -8.72 -3.38
CA MET A 22 7.58 -8.98 -3.60
C MET A 22 7.24 -10.21 -2.76
N LYS A 23 6.76 -9.97 -1.54
CA LYS A 23 6.30 -11.02 -0.65
C LYS A 23 5.15 -11.67 -1.39
N GLU A 24 5.26 -12.98 -1.62
CA GLU A 24 4.14 -13.76 -2.15
C GLU A 24 2.92 -13.47 -1.28
N MET A 25 1.83 -13.05 -1.94
CA MET A 25 0.57 -12.71 -1.28
C MET A 25 0.02 -13.99 -0.65
N THR A 26 -0.01 -14.04 0.67
CA THR A 26 -0.56 -15.20 1.37
C THR A 26 -2.09 -15.10 1.48
N ALA A 27 -2.75 -16.23 1.73
CA ALA A 27 -4.19 -16.23 2.02
C ALA A 27 -4.53 -15.37 3.26
N ASP A 28 -3.60 -15.25 4.21
CA ASP A 28 -3.77 -14.38 5.38
C ASP A 28 -3.63 -12.91 5.01
N ASP A 29 -2.73 -12.55 4.09
CA ASP A 29 -2.63 -11.19 3.56
C ASP A 29 -3.93 -10.79 2.83
N GLU A 30 -4.53 -11.69 2.04
CA GLU A 30 -5.83 -11.44 1.39
C GLU A 30 -6.97 -11.29 2.40
N ARG A 31 -7.02 -12.15 3.42
CA ARG A 31 -8.03 -12.05 4.49
C ARG A 31 -7.91 -10.74 5.24
N LEU A 32 -6.68 -10.35 5.60
CA LEU A 32 -6.40 -9.11 6.27
C LEU A 32 -6.79 -7.91 5.39
N ALA A 33 -6.45 -7.92 4.11
CA ALA A 33 -6.81 -6.85 3.18
C ALA A 33 -8.34 -6.65 3.10
N ARG A 34 -9.10 -7.75 3.03
CA ARG A 34 -10.58 -7.68 3.05
C ARG A 34 -11.12 -7.13 4.36
N GLN A 35 -10.50 -7.47 5.50
CA GLN A 35 -10.88 -6.90 6.79
C GLN A 35 -10.60 -5.41 6.86
N VAL A 36 -9.40 -4.98 6.40
CA VAL A 36 -9.00 -3.58 6.37
C VAL A 36 -9.94 -2.76 5.51
N ILE A 37 -10.34 -3.24 4.33
CA ILE A 37 -11.29 -2.52 3.45
C ILE A 37 -12.57 -2.16 4.19
N ARG A 38 -13.11 -3.07 5.01
CA ARG A 38 -14.33 -2.85 5.79
C ARG A 38 -14.17 -1.83 6.93
N LEU A 39 -12.95 -1.37 7.19
CA LEU A 39 -12.62 -0.37 8.20
C LEU A 39 -12.18 0.96 7.57
N LEU A 40 -12.11 1.05 6.24
CA LEU A 40 -11.71 2.28 5.54
C LEU A 40 -12.83 3.30 5.51
N GLU A 41 -12.44 4.57 5.52
CA GLU A 41 -13.30 5.68 5.16
C GLU A 41 -12.81 6.32 3.86
N LEU A 42 -13.73 6.63 2.95
CA LEU A 42 -13.43 7.45 1.79
C LEU A 42 -13.75 8.90 2.10
N PHE A 43 -12.75 9.78 1.96
CA PHE A 43 -12.88 11.20 2.29
C PHE A 43 -13.14 12.04 1.04
N ALA A 44 -14.13 12.93 1.15
CA ALA A 44 -14.49 13.96 0.20
C ALA A 44 -14.56 15.31 0.93
N LEU A 45 -13.40 15.79 1.39
CA LEU A 45 -13.29 16.97 2.25
C LEU A 45 -12.69 18.18 1.53
N ASN A 46 -12.83 18.25 0.20
CA ASN A 46 -12.32 19.37 -0.60
C ASN A 46 -13.39 20.45 -0.74
N ALA A 47 -12.98 21.71 -0.74
CA ALA A 47 -13.89 22.84 -0.87
C ALA A 47 -14.66 22.88 -2.21
N ASP A 48 -14.15 22.20 -3.23
CA ASP A 48 -14.71 22.11 -4.58
C ASP A 48 -15.37 20.74 -4.86
N ASP A 49 -15.58 19.90 -3.84
CA ASP A 49 -16.35 18.66 -4.02
C ASP A 49 -17.78 18.98 -4.47
N THR A 50 -18.16 18.50 -5.66
CA THR A 50 -19.51 18.69 -6.21
C THR A 50 -20.41 17.50 -5.88
N GLU A 51 -21.73 17.68 -5.97
CA GLU A 51 -22.69 16.57 -5.78
C GLU A 51 -22.38 15.36 -6.67
N GLN A 52 -22.04 15.57 -7.94
CA GLN A 52 -21.71 14.49 -8.87
C GLN A 52 -20.46 13.72 -8.41
N ARG A 53 -19.49 14.44 -7.83
CA ARG A 53 -18.28 13.83 -7.27
C ARG A 53 -18.59 13.03 -6.01
N ILE A 54 -19.43 13.54 -5.11
CA ILE A 54 -19.90 12.81 -3.93
C ILE A 54 -20.62 11.52 -4.33
N VAL A 55 -21.53 11.59 -5.31
CA VAL A 55 -22.20 10.40 -5.86
C VAL A 55 -21.19 9.38 -6.39
N GLY A 56 -20.17 9.84 -7.13
CA GLY A 56 -19.11 8.97 -7.62
C GLY A 56 -18.28 8.33 -6.50
N ILE A 57 -18.07 9.02 -5.38
CA ILE A 57 -17.38 8.47 -4.20
C ILE A 57 -18.26 7.42 -3.52
N CYS A 58 -19.55 7.70 -3.33
CA CYS A 58 -20.50 6.72 -2.79
C CYS A 58 -20.58 5.45 -3.65
N GLN A 59 -20.49 5.56 -4.98
CA GLN A 59 -20.40 4.39 -5.86
C GLN A 59 -19.09 3.61 -5.64
N ARG A 60 -17.95 4.29 -5.48
CA ARG A 60 -16.65 3.63 -5.21
C ARG A 60 -16.54 3.01 -3.82
N ALA A 61 -17.33 3.49 -2.85
CA ALA A 61 -17.44 2.89 -1.53
C ALA A 61 -17.90 1.41 -1.59
N TRP A 62 -18.57 1.01 -2.66
CA TRP A 62 -18.90 -0.38 -2.99
C TRP A 62 -17.76 -1.02 -3.80
N THR A 63 -16.76 -1.54 -3.10
CA THR A 63 -15.64 -2.21 -3.76
C THR A 63 -16.02 -3.64 -4.20
N PRO A 64 -15.31 -4.24 -5.18
CA PRO A 64 -15.55 -5.63 -5.59
C PRO A 64 -15.38 -6.68 -4.49
N VAL A 65 -14.71 -6.33 -3.38
CA VAL A 65 -14.42 -7.25 -2.27
C VAL A 65 -15.17 -6.88 -0.98
N GLY A 66 -16.09 -5.93 -1.05
CA GLY A 66 -16.92 -5.47 0.07
C GLY A 66 -17.06 -3.96 0.13
N GLN A 67 -17.97 -3.48 0.97
CA GLN A 67 -18.10 -2.06 1.23
C GLN A 67 -16.98 -1.58 2.17
N VAL A 68 -16.60 -0.32 2.00
CA VAL A 68 -15.86 0.43 3.02
C VAL A 68 -16.75 0.74 4.23
N ALA A 69 -16.18 1.18 5.34
CA ALA A 69 -16.94 1.49 6.56
C ALA A 69 -17.84 2.72 6.37
N ALA A 70 -17.31 3.79 5.77
CA ALA A 70 -18.03 5.04 5.59
C ALA A 70 -17.51 5.87 4.40
N VAL A 71 -18.33 6.83 3.99
CA VAL A 71 -17.90 7.98 3.21
C VAL A 71 -18.02 9.20 4.12
N CYS A 72 -16.94 9.96 4.25
CA CYS A 72 -16.88 11.19 5.02
C CYS A 72 -16.88 12.37 4.05
N VAL A 73 -17.88 13.24 4.16
CA VAL A 73 -18.10 14.43 3.32
C VAL A 73 -18.17 15.68 4.20
#